data_AF-A0A326UCX3-F1
#
_entry.id   AF-A0A326UCX3-F1
#
_cell.length_a   1.000
_cell.length_b   1.000
_cell.length_c   1.000
_cell.angle_alpha   90.00
_cell.angle_beta   90.00
_cell.angle_gamma   90.00
#
_symmetry.space_group_name_H-M   'P 1'
#
loop_
_entity.id
_entity.type
_entity.pdbx_description
1 polymer ?
#
loop_
_entity_poly.entity_id
_entity_poly.type
_entity_poly.pdbx_seq_one_letter_code
_entity_poly.pdbx_strand_id
1 'polypeptide(L)'
;MIVRVHAFDWHQYADRIMPALARWLINEDETDAYQLFEQTRCAQEELFVPAALQQVRTWIRARRFVQQLPRQQPYLEEYAVLCDAAAFTSLSDTYALHHTPRLPRPSEALRTIWGALIQEYCLPWQHGPINPLPQAEDEPEMARGEMIALLHTAGLDDLIHSLVAVQHTAGEDPITPTSLPVAEQPPLRFAHTDSQDDEEDEAPDFPIGIELGRLPVHLQIRGWLARYSIRAMALFEFLACGRRQMPFGYQAGDAYGNISGYLTPEEVTHLADCLQSIPVPKKTEAEADFLQFREARRKGKTQRLIDELLPLHADRLVQAVQRAALQEHGLLCTHS
;
A
#
# COMPACT_ATOMS: atom_id res chain seq x y z
N MET A 1 2.82 1.77 -8.61
CA MET A 1 1.65 1.91 -7.73
C MET A 1 1.16 0.56 -7.22
N ILE A 2 1.92 0.05 -6.24
CA ILE A 2 1.60 -1.05 -5.33
C ILE A 2 0.74 -0.48 -4.20
N VAL A 3 -0.20 -1.28 -3.71
CA VAL A 3 -1.09 -0.94 -2.61
C VAL A 3 -0.65 -1.73 -1.40
N ARG A 4 -0.47 -1.06 -0.27
CA ARG A 4 -0.19 -1.69 1.02
C ARG A 4 -1.21 -1.28 2.06
N VAL A 5 -1.59 -2.23 2.91
CA VAL A 5 -2.40 -1.98 4.11
C VAL A 5 -1.52 -2.16 5.33
N HIS A 6 -1.65 -1.23 6.27
CA HIS A 6 -0.92 -1.19 7.53
C HIS A 6 -1.92 -1.24 8.69
N ALA A 7 -1.55 -1.87 9.80
CA ALA A 7 -2.22 -1.58 11.06
C ALA A 7 -1.99 -0.13 11.42
N PHE A 8 -3.00 0.45 12.05
CA PHE A 8 -3.01 1.83 12.46
C PHE A 8 -3.39 1.90 13.95
N ASP A 9 -2.45 2.35 14.78
CA ASP A 9 -2.70 2.59 16.20
C ASP A 9 -3.57 3.86 16.34
N TRP A 10 -4.88 3.59 16.41
CA TRP A 10 -5.89 4.63 16.53
C TRP A 10 -5.80 5.38 17.86
N HIS A 11 -5.34 4.71 18.93
CA HIS A 11 -5.20 5.34 20.24
C HIS A 11 -4.06 6.35 20.23
N GLN A 12 -2.88 6.01 19.72
CA GLN A 12 -1.80 6.98 19.54
C GLN A 12 -2.23 8.15 18.64
N TYR A 13 -2.98 7.86 17.57
CA TYR A 13 -3.48 8.89 16.69
C TYR A 13 -4.43 9.87 17.38
N ALA A 14 -5.46 9.33 18.04
CA ALA A 14 -6.54 10.11 18.64
C ALA A 14 -6.14 10.79 19.96
N ASP A 15 -5.32 10.13 20.79
CA ASP A 15 -5.03 10.58 22.15
C ASP A 15 -3.73 11.39 22.25
N ARG A 16 -2.84 11.28 21.24
CA ARG A 16 -1.53 11.94 21.26
C ARG A 16 -1.29 12.85 20.07
N ILE A 17 -1.41 12.36 18.83
CA ILE A 17 -1.09 13.16 17.64
C ILE A 17 -2.13 14.27 17.42
N MET A 18 -3.41 13.90 17.35
CA MET A 18 -4.49 14.85 17.09
C MET A 18 -4.58 15.98 18.13
N PRO A 19 -4.46 15.72 19.44
CA PRO A 19 -4.46 16.78 20.45
C PRO A 19 -3.24 17.71 20.37
N ALA A 20 -2.06 17.19 20.03
CA ALA A 20 -0.87 18.02 19.83
C ALA A 20 -1.06 18.98 18.64
N LEU A 21 -1.60 18.49 17.52
CA LEU A 21 -1.94 19.31 16.37
C LEU A 21 -3.07 20.30 16.69
N ALA A 22 -4.07 19.91 17.48
CA ALA A 22 -5.14 20.81 17.91
C ALA A 22 -4.60 22.01 18.69
N ARG A 23 -3.70 21.77 19.67
CA ARG A 23 -3.08 22.86 20.45
C ARG A 23 -2.29 23.81 19.55
N TRP A 24 -1.56 23.28 18.58
CA TRP A 24 -0.81 24.10 17.65
C TRP A 24 -1.71 24.92 16.72
N LEU A 25 -2.71 24.27 16.11
CA LEU A 25 -3.60 24.92 15.15
C LEU A 25 -4.59 25.88 15.79
N ILE A 26 -4.98 25.69 17.05
CA ILE A 26 -6.00 26.52 17.72
C ILE A 26 -5.36 27.55 18.65
N ASN A 27 -4.40 27.14 19.47
CA ASN A 27 -3.82 27.97 20.53
C ASN A 27 -2.45 28.57 20.17
N GLU A 28 -1.92 28.27 18.97
CA GLU A 28 -0.56 28.65 18.54
C GLU A 28 0.55 28.06 19.42
N ASP A 29 0.23 27.07 20.26
CA ASP A 29 1.20 26.37 21.09
C ASP A 29 1.79 25.19 20.31
N GLU A 30 3.01 25.40 19.82
CA GLU A 30 3.72 24.41 19.01
C GLU A 30 4.50 23.37 19.83
N THR A 31 4.54 23.50 21.15
CA THR A 31 5.46 22.76 22.03
C THR A 31 5.37 21.24 21.86
N ASP A 32 4.17 20.68 22.00
CA ASP A 32 3.96 19.23 21.93
C ASP A 32 4.16 18.70 20.50
N ALA A 33 3.60 19.41 19.50
CA ALA A 33 3.73 19.03 18.10
C ALA A 33 5.19 19.04 17.63
N TYR A 34 5.98 20.01 18.10
CA TYR A 34 7.40 20.12 17.78
C TYR A 34 8.21 18.99 18.41
N GLN A 35 7.99 18.70 19.69
CA GLN A 35 8.67 17.61 20.39
C GLN A 35 8.42 16.25 19.72
N LEU A 36 7.19 16.01 19.25
CA LEU A 36 6.89 14.81 18.47
C LEU A 36 7.59 14.83 17.12
N PHE A 37 7.57 15.96 16.41
CA PHE A 37 8.19 16.05 15.09
C PHE A 37 9.71 15.85 15.13
N GLU A 38 10.41 16.41 16.13
CA GLU A 38 11.88 16.28 16.28
C GLU A 38 12.37 14.83 16.36
N GLN A 39 11.52 13.90 16.81
CA GLN A 39 11.87 12.48 16.92
C GLN A 39 11.72 11.74 15.58
N THR A 40 10.95 12.28 14.63
CA THR A 40 10.69 11.63 13.35
C THR A 40 11.93 11.58 12.46
N ARG A 41 12.02 10.55 11.61
CA ARG A 41 13.04 10.47 10.55
C ARG A 41 13.12 11.74 9.69
N CYS A 42 11.96 12.34 9.36
CA CYS A 42 11.91 13.60 8.58
C CYS A 42 12.70 14.72 9.26
N ALA A 43 12.51 14.94 10.56
CA ALA A 43 13.23 15.97 11.28
C ALA A 43 14.73 15.68 11.38
N GLN A 44 15.11 14.42 11.54
CA GLN A 44 16.50 13.97 11.59
C GLN A 44 17.22 14.19 10.25
N GLU A 45 16.59 13.85 9.12
CA GLU A 45 17.11 14.09 7.78
C GLU A 45 17.33 15.59 7.51
N GLU A 46 16.43 16.43 8.01
CA GLU A 46 16.54 17.89 7.87
C GLU A 46 17.71 18.52 8.64
N LEU A 47 18.35 17.80 9.58
CA LEU A 47 19.55 18.28 10.27
C LEU A 47 20.75 18.41 9.33
N PHE A 48 20.76 17.66 8.23
CA PHE A 48 21.83 17.65 7.24
C PHE A 48 21.64 18.69 6.13
N VAL A 49 20.54 19.45 6.16
CA VAL A 49 20.25 20.49 5.17
C VAL A 49 21.24 21.65 5.33
N PRO A 50 21.91 22.08 4.23
CA PRO A 50 22.86 23.21 4.28
C PRO A 50 22.23 24.49 4.85
N ALA A 51 23.05 25.31 5.51
CA ALA A 51 22.59 26.56 6.15
C ALA A 51 21.75 27.46 5.23
N ALA A 52 22.11 27.55 3.94
CA ALA A 52 21.38 28.34 2.95
C ALA A 52 19.93 27.85 2.70
N LEU A 53 19.65 26.57 2.96
CA LEU A 53 18.37 25.92 2.73
C LEU A 53 17.58 25.70 4.03
N GLN A 54 18.09 26.13 5.19
CA GLN A 54 17.36 25.95 6.45
C GLN A 54 15.97 26.60 6.44
N GLN A 55 15.78 27.69 5.71
CA GLN A 55 14.50 28.40 5.61
C GLN A 55 13.40 27.60 4.87
N VAL A 56 13.78 26.59 4.09
CA VAL A 56 12.85 25.73 3.34
C VAL A 56 12.50 24.44 4.09
N ARG A 57 13.04 24.24 5.29
CA ARG A 57 12.69 23.11 6.17
C ARG A 57 11.19 23.04 6.42
N THR A 58 10.68 21.82 6.50
CA THR A 58 9.27 21.48 6.64
C THR A 58 8.68 22.15 7.88
N TRP A 59 9.34 22.03 9.03
CA TRP A 59 8.88 22.66 10.27
C TRP A 59 8.72 24.18 10.13
N ILE A 60 9.72 24.85 9.56
CA ILE A 60 9.71 26.32 9.40
C ILE A 60 8.59 26.75 8.45
N ARG A 61 8.38 26.01 7.35
CA ARG A 61 7.28 26.27 6.40
C ARG A 61 5.92 26.06 7.06
N ALA A 62 5.74 24.96 7.79
CA ALA A 62 4.48 24.66 8.45
C ALA A 62 4.16 25.67 9.56
N ARG A 63 5.13 26.04 10.39
CA ARG A 63 4.96 27.06 11.43
C ARG A 63 4.52 28.40 10.85
N ARG A 64 5.17 28.87 9.79
CA ARG A 64 4.75 30.10 9.09
C ARG A 64 3.33 29.99 8.54
N PHE A 65 2.96 28.83 8.01
CA PHE A 65 1.61 28.59 7.53
C PHE A 65 0.58 28.66 8.67
N VAL A 66 0.84 28.00 9.81
CA VAL A 66 -0.07 28.02 10.97
C VAL A 66 -0.24 29.44 11.52
N GLN A 67 0.84 30.23 11.60
CA GLN A 67 0.79 31.64 11.99
C GLN A 67 -0.05 32.54 11.05
N GLN A 68 -0.29 32.09 9.81
CA GLN A 68 -1.07 32.81 8.81
C GLN A 68 -2.53 32.33 8.72
N LEU A 69 -2.93 31.34 9.54
CA LEU A 69 -4.29 30.81 9.53
C LEU A 69 -5.29 31.86 10.06
N PRO A 70 -6.48 31.97 9.43
CA PRO A 70 -7.58 32.76 9.98
C PRO A 70 -7.94 32.35 11.42
N ARG A 71 -8.06 33.34 12.32
CA ARG A 71 -8.36 33.13 13.75
C ARG A 71 -9.80 33.45 14.15
N GLN A 72 -10.69 33.58 13.17
CA GLN A 72 -12.10 33.88 13.46
C GLN A 72 -12.78 32.60 13.97
N GLN A 73 -13.74 32.75 14.87
CA GLN A 73 -14.48 31.65 15.50
C GLN A 73 -14.88 30.49 14.57
N PRO A 74 -15.49 30.72 13.37
CA PRO A 74 -15.86 29.60 12.49
C PRO A 74 -14.66 28.78 12.00
N TYR A 75 -13.50 29.40 11.78
CA TYR A 75 -12.29 28.66 11.39
C TYR A 75 -11.68 27.89 12.55
N LEU A 76 -11.72 28.44 13.76
CA LEU A 76 -11.25 27.73 14.95
C LEU A 76 -12.11 26.49 15.23
N GLU A 77 -13.42 26.58 15.01
CA GLU A 77 -14.33 25.43 15.08
C GLU A 77 -14.00 24.39 14.01
N GLU A 78 -13.73 24.79 12.77
CA GLU A 78 -13.26 23.85 11.73
C GLU A 78 -11.94 23.17 12.12
N TYR A 79 -10.98 23.89 12.71
CA TYR A 79 -9.71 23.31 13.15
C TYR A 79 -9.88 22.34 14.31
N ALA A 80 -10.81 22.63 15.23
CA ALA A 80 -11.16 21.72 16.33
C ALA A 80 -11.73 20.41 15.80
N VAL A 81 -12.65 20.47 14.84
CA VAL A 81 -13.20 19.24 14.22
C VAL A 81 -12.12 18.52 13.40
N LEU A 82 -11.26 19.26 12.69
CA LEU A 82 -10.17 18.68 11.89
C LEU A 82 -9.19 17.86 12.74
N CYS A 83 -8.93 18.32 13.97
CA CYS A 83 -8.04 17.68 14.93
C CYS A 83 -8.76 16.83 15.98
N ASP A 84 -10.03 16.50 15.76
CA ASP A 84 -10.75 15.49 16.55
C ASP A 84 -10.94 14.26 15.66
N ALA A 85 -10.27 13.16 16.02
CA ALA A 85 -10.28 11.95 15.21
C ALA A 85 -11.71 11.41 15.02
N ALA A 86 -12.54 11.41 16.06
CA ALA A 86 -13.90 10.89 15.99
C ALA A 86 -14.83 11.82 15.20
N ALA A 87 -14.78 13.12 15.51
CA ALA A 87 -15.62 14.11 14.83
C ALA A 87 -15.27 14.20 13.34
N PHE A 88 -13.98 14.25 12.99
CA PHE A 88 -13.53 14.26 11.60
C PHE A 88 -13.95 13.00 10.85
N THR A 89 -13.74 11.80 11.42
CA THR A 89 -14.10 10.54 10.76
C THR A 89 -15.57 10.52 10.36
N SER A 90 -16.47 10.98 11.23
CA SER A 90 -17.92 11.02 10.95
C SER A 90 -18.30 11.92 9.75
N LEU A 91 -17.48 12.93 9.42
CA LEU A 91 -17.71 13.90 8.35
C LEU A 91 -16.82 13.67 7.10
N SER A 92 -15.97 12.65 7.16
CA SER A 92 -14.94 12.40 6.15
C SER A 92 -15.41 11.58 4.93
N ASP A 93 -16.64 11.04 4.96
CA ASP A 93 -17.24 10.34 3.82
C ASP A 93 -17.57 11.33 2.70
N THR A 94 -16.87 11.21 1.57
CA THR A 94 -17.07 12.05 0.37
C THR A 94 -18.43 11.88 -0.29
N TYR A 95 -19.12 10.76 -0.05
CA TYR A 95 -20.43 10.47 -0.67
C TYR A 95 -21.59 10.90 0.21
N ALA A 96 -21.36 11.01 1.51
CA ALA A 96 -22.30 11.70 2.37
C ALA A 96 -22.16 13.19 2.05
N LEU A 97 -23.26 13.87 1.69
CA LEU A 97 -23.28 15.30 1.32
C LEU A 97 -23.05 16.20 2.55
N HIS A 98 -22.03 15.89 3.35
CA HIS A 98 -21.60 16.62 4.53
C HIS A 98 -20.45 17.56 4.16
N HIS A 99 -20.37 18.68 4.88
CA HIS A 99 -19.21 19.54 4.82
C HIS A 99 -18.05 18.86 5.55
N THR A 100 -17.06 18.37 4.81
CA THR A 100 -15.84 17.84 5.41
C THR A 100 -14.96 19.01 5.88
N PRO A 101 -14.55 19.07 7.16
CA PRO A 101 -13.66 20.09 7.68
C PRO A 101 -12.33 20.12 6.91
N ARG A 102 -11.85 21.32 6.56
CA ARG A 102 -10.61 21.50 5.80
C ARG A 102 -9.92 22.80 6.21
N LEU A 103 -8.62 22.87 5.98
CA LEU A 103 -7.90 24.13 6.08
C LEU A 103 -8.30 25.09 4.93
N PRO A 104 -8.28 26.41 5.14
CA PRO A 104 -8.62 27.40 4.10
C PRO A 104 -7.71 27.31 2.86
N ARG A 105 -6.48 26.82 3.06
CA ARG A 105 -5.51 26.55 2.00
C ARG A 105 -4.78 25.25 2.32
N PRO A 106 -4.45 24.42 1.31
CA PRO A 106 -3.63 23.24 1.52
C PRO A 106 -2.20 23.65 1.91
N SER A 107 -1.62 22.93 2.87
CA SER A 107 -0.23 23.10 3.28
C SER A 107 0.48 21.77 3.16
N GLU A 108 1.36 21.66 2.15
CA GLU A 108 2.24 20.52 1.96
C GLU A 108 3.07 20.27 3.22
N ALA A 109 3.70 21.30 3.79
CA ALA A 109 4.55 21.16 4.96
C ALA A 109 3.81 20.65 6.20
N LEU A 110 2.57 21.10 6.43
CA LEU A 110 1.76 20.60 7.55
C LEU A 110 1.33 19.15 7.32
N ARG A 111 1.00 18.78 6.08
CA ARG A 111 0.68 17.40 5.69
C ARG A 111 1.90 16.49 5.86
N THR A 112 3.09 16.94 5.48
CA THR A 112 4.36 16.22 5.69
C THR A 112 4.59 15.96 7.17
N ILE A 113 4.42 16.97 8.04
CA ILE A 113 4.53 16.79 9.50
C ILE A 113 3.53 15.75 9.99
N TRP A 114 2.25 15.91 9.66
CA TRP A 114 1.21 14.96 10.08
C TRP A 114 1.50 13.52 9.61
N GLY A 115 1.93 13.35 8.36
CA GLY A 115 2.27 12.03 7.83
C GLY A 115 3.53 11.43 8.46
N ALA A 116 4.54 12.24 8.76
CA ALA A 116 5.73 11.81 9.50
C ALA A 116 5.38 11.36 10.93
N LEU A 117 4.47 12.06 11.60
CA LEU A 117 3.97 11.67 12.92
C LEU A 117 3.20 10.34 12.87
N ILE A 118 2.34 10.15 11.87
CA ILE A 118 1.65 8.87 11.67
C ILE A 118 2.66 7.73 11.48
N GLN A 119 3.66 7.95 10.62
CA GLN A 119 4.64 6.93 10.33
C GLN A 119 5.43 6.52 11.57
N GLU A 120 5.91 7.50 12.34
CA GLU A 120 6.73 7.25 13.53
C GLU A 120 5.92 6.59 14.67
N TYR A 121 4.69 7.04 14.92
CA TYR A 121 3.97 6.69 16.15
C TYR A 121 2.74 5.80 15.96
N CYS A 122 2.15 5.76 14.76
CA CYS A 122 0.87 5.09 14.55
C CYS A 122 0.94 3.82 13.71
N LEU A 123 2.11 3.44 13.19
CA LEU A 123 2.26 2.26 12.33
C LEU A 123 3.04 1.15 13.07
N PRO A 124 2.37 0.30 13.86
CA PRO A 124 3.04 -0.71 14.69
C PRO A 124 3.68 -1.85 13.88
N TRP A 125 3.18 -2.13 12.66
CA TRP A 125 3.77 -3.17 11.79
C TRP A 125 5.14 -2.78 11.21
N GLN A 126 5.60 -1.54 11.44
CA GLN A 126 6.92 -1.08 10.99
C GLN A 126 8.06 -1.55 11.91
N HIS A 127 7.76 -1.89 13.17
CA HIS A 127 8.77 -2.09 14.22
C HIS A 127 8.77 -3.52 14.82
N GLY A 128 8.04 -4.47 14.23
CA GLY A 128 7.96 -5.83 14.75
C GLY A 128 7.97 -6.88 13.66
N PRO A 129 8.51 -8.10 13.94
CA PRO A 129 8.33 -9.21 13.04
C PRO A 129 6.83 -9.46 12.86
N ILE A 130 6.40 -9.58 11.61
CA ILE A 130 5.11 -10.19 11.28
C ILE A 130 5.23 -11.64 11.77
N ASN A 131 4.89 -11.92 13.02
CA ASN A 131 4.63 -13.30 13.42
C ASN A 131 3.36 -13.71 12.67
N PRO A 132 3.45 -14.62 11.69
CA PRO A 132 2.24 -15.26 11.20
C PRO A 132 1.60 -15.98 12.39
N LEU A 133 0.26 -16.01 12.44
CA LEU A 133 -0.44 -17.07 13.16
C LEU A 133 0.22 -18.41 12.80
N PRO A 134 0.30 -19.41 13.70
CA PRO A 134 0.87 -20.71 13.37
C PRO A 134 0.06 -21.34 12.25
N GLN A 135 0.47 -21.07 11.02
CA GLN A 135 0.09 -21.85 9.85
C GLN A 135 0.77 -23.20 10.03
N ALA A 136 0.00 -24.26 9.81
CA ALA A 136 0.57 -25.59 9.66
C ALA A 136 1.74 -25.50 8.66
N GLU A 137 2.82 -26.20 8.98
CA GLU A 137 4.06 -26.27 8.19
C GLU A 137 3.74 -26.58 6.72
N ASP A 138 3.64 -25.54 5.90
CA ASP A 138 3.85 -25.65 4.47
C ASP A 138 5.34 -25.36 4.25
N GLU A 139 6.09 -26.42 3.94
CA GLU A 139 7.48 -26.35 3.50
C GLU A 139 7.63 -25.26 2.43
N PRO A 140 8.78 -24.55 2.36
CA PRO A 140 9.01 -23.62 1.28
C PRO A 140 9.06 -24.41 -0.04
N GLU A 141 8.00 -24.31 -0.85
CA GLU A 141 8.03 -24.67 -2.27
C GLU A 141 9.04 -23.74 -2.96
N MET A 142 10.30 -24.17 -2.97
CA MET A 142 11.33 -23.62 -3.83
C MET A 142 10.81 -23.71 -5.27
N ALA A 143 10.64 -22.55 -5.91
CA ALA A 143 10.10 -22.48 -7.26
C ALA A 143 10.94 -23.42 -8.13
N ARG A 144 10.31 -24.38 -8.80
CA ARG A 144 10.99 -25.45 -9.58
C ARG A 144 12.05 -24.91 -10.55
N GLY A 145 11.90 -23.66 -11.02
CA GLY A 145 12.90 -22.94 -11.81
C GLY A 145 14.20 -22.61 -11.06
N GLU A 146 14.13 -22.27 -9.78
CA GLU A 146 15.29 -22.04 -8.91
C GLU A 146 16.00 -23.35 -8.58
N MET A 147 15.25 -24.43 -8.35
CA MET A 147 15.81 -25.76 -8.13
C MET A 147 16.52 -26.30 -9.38
N ILE A 148 15.96 -26.08 -10.58
CA ILE A 148 16.61 -26.43 -11.85
C ILE A 148 17.86 -25.58 -12.08
N ALA A 149 17.82 -24.27 -11.77
CA ALA A 149 18.97 -23.39 -11.87
C ALA A 149 20.10 -23.79 -10.89
N LEU A 150 19.76 -24.20 -9.67
CA LEU A 150 20.70 -24.71 -8.66
C LEU A 150 21.33 -26.05 -9.05
N LEU A 151 20.54 -26.97 -9.64
CA LEU A 151 21.07 -28.25 -10.13
C LEU A 151 22.01 -28.06 -11.34
N HIS A 152 21.71 -27.09 -12.20
CA HIS A 152 22.53 -26.75 -13.37
C HIS A 152 23.84 -26.05 -13.00
N THR A 153 23.86 -25.30 -11.88
CA THR A 153 25.09 -24.70 -11.34
C THR A 153 25.93 -25.69 -10.56
N ALA A 154 25.33 -26.75 -10.01
CA ALA A 154 26.02 -27.83 -9.32
C ALA A 154 26.58 -28.93 -10.25
N GLY A 155 26.35 -28.85 -11.57
CA GLY A 155 26.81 -29.83 -12.56
C GLY A 155 26.13 -31.20 -12.43
N LEU A 156 24.93 -31.24 -11.85
CA LEU A 156 24.13 -32.45 -11.61
C LEU A 156 23.06 -32.62 -12.69
N ASP A 157 23.47 -32.51 -13.95
CA ASP A 157 22.57 -32.49 -15.11
C ASP A 157 21.79 -33.81 -15.29
N ASP A 158 22.34 -34.93 -14.82
CA ASP A 158 21.70 -36.25 -14.85
C ASP A 158 20.43 -36.32 -13.99
N LEU A 159 20.34 -35.53 -12.91
CA LEU A 159 19.16 -35.44 -12.04
C LEU A 159 18.09 -34.49 -12.59
N ILE A 160 18.48 -33.54 -13.45
CA ILE A 160 17.54 -32.67 -14.17
C ILE A 160 16.73 -33.50 -15.17
N HIS A 161 17.38 -34.45 -15.86
CA HIS A 161 16.72 -35.35 -16.78
C HIS A 161 15.70 -36.27 -16.11
N SER A 162 15.92 -36.72 -14.86
CA SER A 162 14.92 -37.51 -14.13
C SER A 162 13.71 -36.67 -13.70
N LEU A 163 13.91 -35.40 -13.34
CA LEU A 163 12.85 -34.43 -13.02
C LEU A 163 12.00 -34.00 -14.25
N VAL A 164 12.58 -34.06 -15.45
CA VAL A 164 11.91 -33.81 -16.72
C VAL A 164 11.22 -35.08 -17.24
N ALA A 165 11.80 -36.27 -17.04
CA ALA A 165 11.25 -37.54 -17.49
C ALA A 165 9.94 -37.94 -16.78
N VAL A 166 9.72 -37.48 -15.54
CA VAL A 166 8.44 -37.69 -14.83
C VAL A 166 7.26 -36.99 -15.55
N GLN A 167 7.51 -36.01 -16.43
CA GLN A 167 6.46 -35.39 -17.25
C GLN A 167 6.18 -36.09 -18.58
N HIS A 168 7.01 -37.05 -19.02
CA HIS A 168 6.88 -37.64 -20.37
C HIS A 168 6.19 -39.03 -20.43
N THR A 169 5.47 -39.45 -19.39
CA THR A 169 4.56 -40.62 -19.47
C THR A 169 3.12 -40.27 -19.89
N ALA A 170 2.90 -39.08 -20.45
CA ALA A 170 1.65 -38.71 -21.12
C ALA A 170 1.94 -38.19 -22.53
N GLY A 171 1.96 -39.10 -23.52
CA GLY A 171 1.75 -38.79 -24.94
C GLY A 171 3.00 -38.73 -25.82
N GLU A 172 3.28 -39.87 -26.48
CA GLU A 172 3.76 -40.10 -27.87
C GLU A 172 3.76 -38.87 -28.83
N ASP A 173 4.65 -38.66 -29.82
CA ASP A 173 5.92 -39.23 -30.33
C ASP A 173 6.39 -38.30 -31.52
N PRO A 174 7.43 -38.55 -32.36
CA PRO A 174 8.60 -37.65 -32.52
C PRO A 174 8.91 -37.17 -33.97
N ILE A 175 9.75 -36.12 -34.16
CA ILE A 175 10.62 -35.96 -35.37
C ILE A 175 11.96 -35.27 -35.02
N THR A 176 13.01 -35.84 -35.61
CA THR A 176 14.49 -35.76 -35.45
C THR A 176 15.20 -34.47 -35.95
N PRO A 177 16.53 -34.30 -35.68
CA PRO A 177 17.26 -33.02 -35.57
C PRO A 177 18.05 -32.62 -36.82
N THR A 178 18.55 -31.37 -36.89
CA THR A 178 19.72 -31.05 -37.73
C THR A 178 20.59 -29.92 -37.14
N SER A 179 21.88 -30.18 -37.22
CA SER A 179 23.08 -29.56 -36.66
C SER A 179 23.42 -28.12 -37.12
N LEU A 180 24.17 -27.42 -36.25
CA LEU A 180 24.98 -26.21 -36.51
C LEU A 180 26.14 -26.47 -37.51
N PRO A 181 26.78 -25.41 -38.06
CA PRO A 181 28.09 -25.03 -37.49
C PRO A 181 28.46 -23.52 -37.50
N VAL A 182 29.22 -23.18 -36.45
CA VAL A 182 30.23 -22.15 -36.15
C VAL A 182 30.90 -21.41 -37.33
N ALA A 183 31.09 -20.07 -37.24
CA ALA A 183 32.40 -19.38 -37.08
C ALA A 183 32.40 -17.85 -37.42
N GLU A 184 33.25 -17.11 -36.69
CA GLU A 184 33.95 -15.85 -37.03
C GLU A 184 33.30 -14.45 -36.76
N GLN A 185 33.97 -13.67 -35.90
CA GLN A 185 33.90 -12.19 -35.74
C GLN A 185 35.21 -11.56 -36.32
N PRO A 186 35.39 -10.22 -36.37
CA PRO A 186 34.64 -9.13 -37.02
C PRO A 186 35.58 -8.25 -37.93
N PRO A 187 35.16 -7.10 -38.53
CA PRO A 187 35.23 -5.82 -37.79
C PRO A 187 34.16 -4.74 -38.13
N LEU A 188 33.80 -3.98 -37.09
CA LEU A 188 33.43 -2.54 -37.00
C LEU A 188 32.78 -1.81 -38.19
N ARG A 189 31.54 -1.33 -37.99
CA ARG A 189 31.20 0.12 -38.05
C ARG A 189 29.79 0.45 -37.51
N PHE A 190 29.80 1.48 -36.66
CA PHE A 190 28.77 2.18 -35.89
C PHE A 190 27.40 2.45 -36.56
N ALA A 191 26.30 2.30 -35.81
CA ALA A 191 25.44 3.41 -35.36
C ALA A 191 24.18 2.94 -34.59
N HIS A 192 23.97 3.52 -33.39
CA HIS A 192 22.74 3.68 -32.59
C HIS A 192 21.92 2.44 -32.20
N THR A 193 21.91 2.10 -30.90
CA THR A 193 20.82 2.37 -29.92
C THR A 193 21.09 1.60 -28.61
N ASP A 194 20.65 2.21 -27.50
CA ASP A 194 20.35 1.61 -26.20
C ASP A 194 21.53 1.08 -25.37
N SER A 195 22.25 2.03 -24.74
CA SER A 195 22.84 1.79 -23.42
C SER A 195 21.70 1.79 -22.39
N GLN A 196 21.13 0.61 -22.15
CA GLN A 196 20.52 0.28 -20.86
C GLN A 196 21.69 0.07 -19.88
N ASP A 197 22.15 1.16 -19.29
CA ASP A 197 22.79 1.11 -17.98
C ASP A 197 21.65 0.86 -16.98
N ASP A 198 21.46 -0.42 -16.64
CA ASP A 198 20.64 -0.86 -15.51
C ASP A 198 21.38 -0.47 -14.21
N GLU A 199 21.26 0.80 -13.82
CA GLU A 199 21.38 1.24 -12.43
C GLU A 199 20.02 1.77 -12.00
N GLU A 200 19.62 1.49 -10.74
CA GLU A 200 18.30 1.71 -10.11
C GLU A 200 17.32 0.53 -10.35
N ASP A 201 16.92 -0.24 -9.34
CA ASP A 201 16.14 0.20 -8.19
C ASP A 201 16.60 -0.46 -6.87
N GLU A 202 17.42 0.22 -6.08
CA GLU A 202 17.29 0.10 -4.61
C GLU A 202 15.98 0.83 -4.25
N ALA A 203 14.88 0.07 -4.27
CA ALA A 203 13.59 0.58 -3.82
C ALA A 203 13.75 1.07 -2.38
N PRO A 204 13.26 2.28 -2.04
CA PRO A 204 13.36 2.77 -0.67
C PRO A 204 12.63 1.80 0.26
N ASP A 205 13.32 1.37 1.32
CA ASP A 205 12.78 0.62 2.47
C ASP A 205 11.64 1.43 3.10
N PHE A 206 10.45 1.33 2.51
CA PHE A 206 9.20 1.75 3.10
C PHE A 206 8.59 0.59 3.88
N PRO A 207 7.94 0.85 5.02
CA PRO A 207 7.88 -0.13 6.09
C PRO A 207 6.88 -1.23 5.80
N ILE A 208 7.12 -2.38 6.43
CA ILE A 208 6.44 -3.66 6.30
C ILE A 208 4.91 -3.51 6.46
N GLY A 209 4.22 -3.33 5.33
CA GLY A 209 2.76 -3.38 5.20
C GLY A 209 2.35 -4.55 4.33
N ILE A 210 1.11 -5.03 4.47
CA ILE A 210 0.61 -6.17 3.68
C ILE A 210 0.28 -5.67 2.27
N GLU A 211 1.02 -6.14 1.28
CA GLU A 211 0.80 -5.81 -0.13
C GLU A 211 -0.47 -6.48 -0.68
N LEU A 212 -1.43 -5.66 -1.11
CA LEU A 212 -2.66 -6.09 -1.78
C LEU A 212 -2.51 -6.14 -3.32
N GLY A 213 -1.34 -5.81 -3.86
CA GLY A 213 -1.04 -5.81 -5.29
C GLY A 213 -1.15 -4.43 -5.93
N ARG A 214 -1.37 -4.36 -7.24
CA ARG A 214 -1.41 -3.10 -8.01
C ARG A 214 -2.83 -2.54 -8.15
N LEU A 215 -2.97 -1.27 -8.55
CA LEU A 215 -4.25 -0.54 -8.71
C LEU A 215 -5.46 -1.33 -9.26
N PRO A 216 -5.36 -2.18 -10.30
CA PRO A 216 -6.50 -2.96 -10.79
C PRO A 216 -7.12 -3.88 -9.73
N VAL A 217 -6.33 -4.33 -8.76
CA VAL A 217 -6.76 -5.26 -7.70
C VAL A 217 -7.80 -4.62 -6.78
N HIS A 218 -7.81 -3.28 -6.62
CA HIS A 218 -8.86 -2.60 -5.85
C HIS A 218 -10.24 -2.82 -6.44
N LEU A 219 -10.36 -2.76 -7.77
CA LEU A 219 -11.61 -2.97 -8.46
C LEU A 219 -12.08 -4.43 -8.32
N GLN A 220 -11.14 -5.38 -8.41
CA GLN A 220 -11.44 -6.80 -8.23
C GLN A 220 -11.89 -7.12 -6.80
N ILE A 221 -11.17 -6.61 -5.79
CA ILE A 221 -11.55 -6.78 -4.38
C ILE A 221 -12.90 -6.12 -4.12
N ARG A 222 -13.10 -4.89 -4.59
CA ARG A 222 -14.37 -4.17 -4.45
C ARG A 222 -15.53 -4.98 -5.04
N GLY A 223 -15.40 -5.45 -6.27
CA GLY A 223 -16.45 -6.23 -6.93
C GLY A 223 -16.67 -7.61 -6.30
N TRP A 224 -15.62 -8.27 -5.82
CA TRP A 224 -15.73 -9.48 -5.02
C TRP A 224 -16.51 -9.24 -3.72
N LEU A 225 -16.15 -8.21 -2.95
CA LEU A 225 -16.87 -7.85 -1.72
C LEU A 225 -18.33 -7.49 -2.01
N ALA A 226 -18.61 -6.76 -3.09
CA ALA A 226 -19.97 -6.39 -3.50
C ALA A 226 -20.88 -7.61 -3.73
N ARG A 227 -20.32 -8.76 -4.14
CA ARG A 227 -21.08 -10.01 -4.34
C ARG A 227 -21.53 -10.65 -3.03
N TYR A 228 -20.81 -10.43 -1.94
CA TYR A 228 -21.04 -11.12 -0.67
C TYR A 228 -21.57 -10.20 0.44
N SER A 229 -21.08 -8.97 0.53
CA SER A 229 -21.47 -8.00 1.56
C SER A 229 -21.29 -6.56 1.09
N ILE A 230 -22.41 -5.84 0.94
CA ILE A 230 -22.41 -4.39 0.64
C ILE A 230 -21.69 -3.62 1.75
N ARG A 231 -21.79 -4.06 3.01
CA ARG A 231 -21.09 -3.44 4.15
C ARG A 231 -19.58 -3.60 4.01
N ALA A 232 -19.10 -4.80 3.68
CA ALA A 232 -17.68 -5.03 3.47
C ALA A 232 -17.13 -4.21 2.29
N MET A 233 -17.90 -4.13 1.20
CA MET A 233 -17.57 -3.28 0.06
C MET A 233 -17.46 -1.80 0.47
N ALA A 234 -18.43 -1.27 1.21
CA ALA A 234 -18.42 0.13 1.64
C ALA A 234 -17.23 0.45 2.58
N LEU A 235 -16.92 -0.45 3.52
CA LEU A 235 -15.75 -0.31 4.39
C LEU A 235 -14.44 -0.39 3.59
N PHE A 236 -14.36 -1.28 2.60
CA PHE A 236 -13.20 -1.32 1.70
C PHE A 236 -13.07 -0.03 0.87
N GLU A 237 -14.18 0.58 0.45
CA GLU A 237 -14.15 1.87 -0.24
C GLU A 237 -13.60 3.00 0.65
N PHE A 238 -13.93 3.01 1.94
CA PHE A 238 -13.32 3.93 2.92
C PHE A 238 -11.82 3.70 3.08
N LEU A 239 -11.39 2.44 3.06
CA LEU A 239 -9.99 2.09 3.22
C LEU A 239 -9.15 2.46 1.99
N ALA A 240 -9.60 2.06 0.78
CA ALA A 240 -8.70 1.91 -0.36
C ALA A 240 -9.18 2.60 -1.66
N CYS A 241 -10.40 3.15 -1.69
CA CYS A 241 -10.97 3.74 -2.90
C CYS A 241 -11.14 5.27 -2.83
N GLY A 242 -10.53 5.93 -1.85
CA GLY A 242 -10.57 7.39 -1.71
C GLY A 242 -11.95 7.94 -1.34
N ARG A 243 -12.86 7.09 -0.84
CA ARG A 243 -14.16 7.54 -0.34
C ARG A 243 -14.03 8.35 0.95
N ARG A 244 -13.01 8.07 1.75
CA ARG A 244 -12.72 8.76 3.00
C ARG A 244 -11.63 9.81 2.80
N GLN A 245 -11.89 11.03 3.27
CA GLN A 245 -10.89 12.11 3.23
C GLN A 245 -9.89 11.99 4.39
N MET A 246 -8.66 12.44 4.16
CA MET A 246 -7.66 12.66 5.21
C MET A 246 -7.70 14.12 5.68
N PRO A 247 -7.50 14.42 6.98
CA PRO A 247 -7.67 15.77 7.53
C PRO A 247 -6.75 16.81 6.88
N PHE A 248 -5.50 16.46 6.58
CA PHE A 248 -4.56 17.39 5.92
C PHE A 248 -4.41 17.12 4.41
N GLY A 249 -5.36 16.37 3.84
CA GLY A 249 -5.43 16.03 2.43
C GLY A 249 -4.49 14.90 2.01
N TYR A 250 -4.68 14.46 0.76
CA TYR A 250 -3.89 13.44 0.06
C TYR A 250 -3.26 14.07 -1.18
N GLN A 251 -2.01 13.73 -1.48
CA GLN A 251 -1.38 14.08 -2.75
C GLN A 251 -0.45 12.94 -3.18
N ALA A 252 -0.82 12.30 -4.28
CA ALA A 252 -0.02 11.23 -4.86
C ALA A 252 1.39 11.71 -5.19
N GLY A 253 2.40 10.91 -4.81
CA GLY A 253 3.81 11.21 -5.07
C GLY A 253 4.53 12.01 -3.98
N ASP A 254 3.81 12.46 -2.94
CA ASP A 254 4.42 13.03 -1.74
C ASP A 254 4.89 11.89 -0.81
N ALA A 255 6.10 11.98 -0.25
CA ALA A 255 6.74 10.93 0.55
C ALA A 255 5.86 10.45 1.71
N TYR A 256 5.04 11.35 2.27
CA TYR A 256 4.09 11.07 3.35
C TYR A 256 2.63 11.23 2.92
N GLY A 257 2.38 11.59 1.65
CA GLY A 257 1.05 11.82 1.09
C GLY A 257 0.47 10.62 0.35
N ASN A 258 1.04 9.43 0.54
CA ASN A 258 0.63 8.20 -0.14
C ASN A 258 -0.58 7.49 0.50
N ILE A 259 -1.25 8.10 1.49
CA ILE A 259 -2.36 7.50 2.24
C ILE A 259 -3.70 7.68 1.52
N SER A 260 -4.34 6.61 1.06
CA SER A 260 -5.62 6.69 0.34
C SER A 260 -6.88 6.59 1.19
N GLY A 261 -6.75 6.11 2.42
CA GLY A 261 -7.89 5.96 3.32
C GLY A 261 -7.53 5.16 4.57
N TYR A 262 -8.51 5.04 5.46
CA TYR A 262 -8.34 4.36 6.75
C TYR A 262 -9.67 3.82 7.28
N LEU A 263 -9.56 2.88 8.22
CA LEU A 263 -10.67 2.37 9.04
C LEU A 263 -10.33 2.52 10.52
N THR A 264 -11.34 2.84 11.32
CA THR A 264 -11.24 2.83 12.79
C THR A 264 -11.24 1.38 13.32
N PRO A 265 -10.80 1.12 14.56
CA PRO A 265 -10.83 -0.23 15.13
C PRO A 265 -12.22 -0.90 15.11
N GLU A 266 -13.27 -0.11 15.37
CA GLU A 266 -14.65 -0.60 15.30
C GLU A 266 -15.05 -1.01 13.88
N GLU A 267 -14.66 -0.21 12.88
CA GLU A 267 -14.91 -0.51 11.48
C GLU A 267 -14.11 -1.71 10.98
N VAL A 268 -12.88 -1.90 11.48
CA VAL A 268 -12.06 -3.08 11.20
C VAL A 268 -12.72 -4.33 11.79
N THR A 269 -13.24 -4.25 13.01
CA THR A 269 -14.00 -5.34 13.64
C THR A 269 -15.22 -5.72 12.79
N HIS A 270 -16.00 -4.72 12.37
CA HIS A 270 -17.14 -4.93 11.48
C HIS A 270 -16.76 -5.52 10.12
N LEU A 271 -15.61 -5.12 9.57
CA LEU A 271 -15.09 -5.70 8.33
C LEU A 271 -14.68 -7.16 8.56
N ALA A 272 -14.00 -7.48 9.67
CA ALA A 272 -13.61 -8.84 10.02
C ALA A 272 -14.83 -9.77 10.15
N ASP A 273 -15.89 -9.32 10.81
CA ASP A 273 -17.15 -10.05 10.94
C ASP A 273 -17.77 -10.34 9.57
N CYS A 274 -17.76 -9.35 8.67
CA CYS A 274 -18.27 -9.54 7.31
C CYS A 274 -17.44 -10.55 6.51
N LEU A 275 -16.13 -10.62 6.75
CA LEU A 275 -15.22 -11.49 6.01
C LEU A 275 -15.19 -12.93 6.54
N GLN A 276 -15.68 -13.21 7.76
CA GLN A 276 -15.56 -14.51 8.42
C GLN A 276 -16.15 -15.67 7.60
N SER A 277 -17.24 -15.42 6.87
CA SER A 277 -17.98 -16.44 6.10
C SER A 277 -17.79 -16.33 4.59
N ILE A 278 -16.93 -15.45 4.10
CA ILE A 278 -16.76 -15.22 2.66
C ILE A 278 -15.73 -16.20 2.10
N PRO A 279 -16.05 -16.94 1.02
CA PRO A 279 -15.08 -17.81 0.37
C PRO A 279 -13.98 -16.97 -0.30
N VAL A 280 -12.75 -17.19 0.15
CA VAL A 280 -11.55 -16.55 -0.41
C VAL A 280 -11.16 -17.29 -1.70
N PRO A 281 -11.08 -16.59 -2.85
CA PRO A 281 -10.62 -17.20 -4.10
C PRO A 281 -9.20 -17.75 -3.96
N LYS A 282 -8.95 -18.94 -4.50
CA LYS A 282 -7.57 -19.45 -4.58
C LYS A 282 -6.79 -18.64 -5.61
N LYS A 283 -5.51 -18.42 -5.33
CA LYS A 283 -4.61 -17.69 -6.24
C LYS A 283 -4.64 -18.24 -7.68
N THR A 284 -4.59 -19.57 -7.81
CA THR A 284 -4.64 -20.27 -9.11
C THR A 284 -5.96 -20.06 -9.86
N GLU A 285 -7.08 -19.98 -9.15
CA GLU A 285 -8.40 -19.71 -9.74
C GLU A 285 -8.50 -18.27 -10.24
N ALA A 286 -7.98 -17.31 -9.46
CA ALA A 286 -7.95 -15.90 -9.85
C ALA A 286 -7.05 -15.65 -11.06
N GLU A 287 -5.88 -16.31 -11.14
CA GLU A 287 -4.99 -16.25 -12.30
C GLU A 287 -5.66 -16.83 -13.55
N ALA A 288 -6.35 -17.97 -13.41
CA ALA A 288 -7.09 -18.58 -14.51
C ALA A 288 -8.22 -17.68 -15.04
N ASP A 289 -9.03 -17.08 -14.15
CA ASP A 289 -10.10 -16.13 -14.52
C ASP A 289 -9.51 -14.90 -15.24
N PHE A 290 -8.39 -14.36 -14.76
CA PHE A 290 -7.71 -13.24 -15.41
C PHE A 290 -7.20 -13.58 -16.82
N LEU A 291 -6.61 -14.76 -17.00
CA LEU A 291 -6.14 -15.23 -18.32
C LEU A 291 -7.31 -15.39 -19.31
N GLN A 292 -8.40 -16.03 -18.87
CA GLN A 292 -9.61 -16.20 -19.68
C GLN A 292 -10.20 -14.85 -20.10
N PHE A 293 -10.28 -13.90 -19.16
CA PHE A 293 -10.73 -12.54 -19.44
C PHE A 293 -9.87 -11.84 -20.50
N ARG A 294 -8.54 -11.92 -20.36
CA ARG A 294 -7.60 -11.30 -21.30
C ARG A 294 -7.74 -11.87 -22.70
N GLU A 295 -7.90 -13.19 -22.83
CA GLU A 295 -8.13 -13.84 -24.12
C GLU A 295 -9.47 -13.45 -24.75
N ALA A 296 -10.54 -13.44 -23.96
CA ALA A 296 -11.86 -13.07 -24.45
C ALA A 296 -11.91 -11.60 -24.89
N ARG A 297 -11.18 -10.71 -24.21
CA ARG A 297 -11.02 -9.29 -24.60
C ARG A 297 -10.26 -9.14 -25.91
N ARG A 298 -9.15 -9.88 -26.11
CA ARG A 298 -8.41 -9.90 -27.39
C ARG A 298 -9.27 -10.39 -28.55
N LYS A 299 -10.15 -11.35 -28.29
CA LYS A 299 -11.08 -11.92 -29.29
C LYS A 299 -12.34 -11.07 -29.50
N GLY A 300 -12.53 -9.97 -28.76
CA GLY A 300 -13.73 -9.13 -28.83
C GLY A 300 -15.02 -9.81 -28.32
N LYS A 301 -14.88 -10.85 -27.49
CA LYS A 301 -15.98 -11.75 -27.08
C LYS A 301 -16.49 -11.53 -25.66
N THR A 302 -15.91 -10.60 -24.89
CA THR A 302 -16.31 -10.36 -23.49
C THR A 302 -16.94 -8.99 -23.31
N GLN A 303 -18.04 -8.97 -22.54
CA GLN A 303 -18.65 -7.76 -22.00
C GLN A 303 -18.33 -7.55 -20.51
N ARG A 304 -17.63 -8.52 -19.88
CA ARG A 304 -17.28 -8.46 -18.45
C ARG A 304 -16.41 -7.24 -18.15
N LEU A 305 -16.58 -6.67 -16.97
CA LEU A 305 -15.76 -5.58 -16.44
C LEU A 305 -14.63 -6.11 -15.53
N ILE A 306 -13.66 -5.26 -15.21
CA ILE A 306 -12.46 -5.65 -14.42
C ILE A 306 -12.83 -6.00 -12.97
N ASP A 307 -13.83 -5.33 -12.40
CA ASP A 307 -14.37 -5.59 -11.05
C ASP A 307 -15.15 -6.91 -10.96
N GLU A 308 -15.49 -7.53 -12.09
CA GLU A 308 -16.11 -8.85 -12.10
C GLU A 308 -15.09 -10.00 -12.04
N LEU A 309 -13.79 -9.70 -11.99
CA LEU A 309 -12.74 -10.71 -11.90
C LEU A 309 -12.48 -11.11 -10.45
N LEU A 310 -12.05 -12.36 -10.26
CA LEU A 310 -11.62 -12.82 -8.94
C LEU A 310 -10.34 -12.08 -8.48
N PRO A 311 -10.31 -11.55 -7.25
CA PRO A 311 -9.12 -10.87 -6.72
C PRO A 311 -7.99 -11.85 -6.39
N LEU A 312 -6.79 -11.54 -6.86
CA LEU A 312 -5.60 -12.37 -6.64
C LEU A 312 -5.11 -12.37 -5.19
N HIS A 313 -5.32 -11.27 -4.46
CA HIS A 313 -4.76 -11.02 -3.12
C HIS A 313 -5.83 -10.88 -2.04
N ALA A 314 -7.00 -11.50 -2.22
CA ALA A 314 -8.09 -11.43 -1.24
C ALA A 314 -7.71 -12.11 0.09
N ASP A 315 -6.90 -13.17 0.05
CA ASP A 315 -6.35 -13.84 1.23
C ASP A 315 -5.55 -12.88 2.12
N ARG A 316 -4.70 -12.06 1.50
CA ARG A 316 -3.87 -11.07 2.19
C ARG A 316 -4.71 -9.99 2.87
N LEU A 317 -5.77 -9.52 2.21
CA LEU A 317 -6.71 -8.58 2.81
C LEU A 317 -7.41 -9.20 4.03
N VAL A 318 -7.93 -10.43 3.90
CA VAL A 318 -8.62 -11.12 4.99
C VAL A 318 -7.70 -11.30 6.20
N GLN A 319 -6.46 -11.76 5.98
CA GLN A 319 -5.46 -11.90 7.03
C GLN A 319 -5.14 -10.54 7.69
N ALA A 320 -4.96 -9.48 6.90
CA ALA A 320 -4.68 -8.14 7.42
C ALA A 320 -5.81 -7.64 8.33
N VAL A 321 -7.06 -7.79 7.89
CA VAL A 321 -8.24 -7.35 8.63
C VAL A 321 -8.43 -8.16 9.90
N GLN A 322 -8.33 -9.49 9.83
CA GLN A 322 -8.47 -10.36 11.00
C GLN A 322 -7.39 -10.06 12.05
N ARG A 323 -6.15 -9.87 11.61
CA ARG A 323 -5.04 -9.53 12.51
C ARG A 323 -5.24 -8.17 13.16
N ALA A 324 -5.64 -7.16 12.40
CA ALA A 324 -5.89 -5.82 12.94
C ALA A 324 -7.07 -5.83 13.94
N ALA A 325 -8.14 -6.57 13.63
CA ALA A 325 -9.27 -6.74 14.55
C ALA A 325 -8.85 -7.41 15.88
N LEU A 326 -8.06 -8.48 15.83
CA LEU A 326 -7.55 -9.17 17.03
C LEU A 326 -6.65 -8.29 17.90
N GLN A 327 -5.99 -7.30 17.29
CA GLN A 327 -5.09 -6.37 17.96
C GLN A 327 -5.76 -5.04 18.33
N GLU A 328 -7.07 -4.89 18.09
CA GLU A 328 -7.82 -3.65 18.28
C GLU A 328 -7.21 -2.44 17.52
N HIS A 329 -6.57 -2.71 16.39
CA HIS A 329 -6.00 -1.69 15.52
C HIS A 329 -6.98 -1.25 14.43
N GLY A 330 -6.86 0.02 14.02
CA GLY A 330 -7.39 0.48 12.75
C GLY A 330 -6.58 -0.05 11.56
N LEU A 331 -7.00 0.33 10.35
CA LEU A 331 -6.24 0.06 9.13
C LEU A 331 -5.95 1.36 8.39
N LEU A 332 -4.78 1.44 7.76
CA LEU A 332 -4.35 2.55 6.89
C LEU A 332 -3.95 1.98 5.53
N CYS A 333 -4.46 2.54 4.44
CA CYS A 333 -4.07 2.14 3.09
C CYS A 333 -3.10 3.15 2.48
N THR A 334 -2.02 2.65 1.88
CA THR A 334 -1.02 3.47 1.20
C THR A 334 -0.74 2.97 -0.22
N HIS A 335 -0.29 3.87 -1.09
CA HIS A 335 0.14 3.55 -2.45
C HIS A 335 1.60 3.94 -2.72
N SER A 336 2.38 3.09 -3.39
CA SER A 336 3.76 3.39 -3.82
C SER A 336 3.99 3.14 -5.30
#